data_AF-A0A519CS40-F1
#
_entry.id   AF-A0A519CS40-F1
#
_cell.length_a   1.000
_cell.length_b   1.000
_cell.length_c   1.000
_cell.angle_alpha   90.00
_cell.angle_beta   90.00
_cell.angle_gamma   90.00
#
_symmetry.space_group_name_H-M   'P 1'
#
loop_
_entity.id
_entity.type
_entity.pdbx_description
1 polymer ?
#
loop_
_entity_poly.entity_id
_entity_poly.type
_entity_poly.pdbx_seq_one_letter_code
_entity_poly.pdbx_strand_id
1 'polypeptide(L)'
;MVKPARQHTRFERARIIGARALQIGMGAPLYASEDVLREAFKAELITLYGLEEADVRFVLDPLKIALYEYDHELIPIDIDPHLDD
;
A
#
# COMPACT_ATOMS: atom_id res chain seq x y z
N MET A 1 -2.53 4.63 12.48
CA MET A 1 -3.18 3.83 11.43
C MET A 1 -4.54 3.43 11.91
N VAL A 2 -5.43 3.07 10.99
CA VAL A 2 -6.82 2.89 11.34
C VAL A 2 -7.30 1.47 11.08
N LYS A 3 -7.87 0.85 12.12
CA LYS A 3 -8.59 -0.41 11.99
C LYS A 3 -10.02 -0.15 11.55
N PRO A 4 -10.48 -0.82 10.48
CA PRO A 4 -11.84 -0.62 10.02
C PRO A 4 -12.84 -1.22 11.02
N ALA A 5 -13.95 -0.52 11.25
CA ALA A 5 -15.00 -0.97 12.17
C ALA A 5 -15.71 -2.24 11.70
N ARG A 6 -15.70 -2.48 10.38
CA ARG A 6 -16.30 -3.64 9.72
C ARG A 6 -15.54 -3.97 8.45
N GLN A 7 -15.81 -5.14 7.87
CA GLN A 7 -15.29 -5.48 6.56
C GLN A 7 -15.83 -4.52 5.48
N HIS A 8 -14.93 -4.00 4.66
CA HIS A 8 -15.28 -3.16 3.52
C HIS A 8 -15.95 -3.97 2.40
N THR A 9 -16.92 -3.35 1.73
CA THR A 9 -17.42 -3.81 0.44
C THR A 9 -16.33 -3.70 -0.63
N ARG A 10 -16.49 -4.40 -1.75
CA ARG A 10 -15.56 -4.31 -2.89
C ARG A 10 -15.37 -2.87 -3.40
N PHE A 11 -16.40 -2.03 -3.31
CA PHE A 11 -16.37 -0.64 -3.79
C PHE A 11 -15.65 0.29 -2.79
N GLU A 12 -15.91 0.11 -1.50
CA GLU A 12 -15.20 0.82 -0.43
C GLU A 12 -13.71 0.50 -0.46
N ARG A 13 -13.36 -0.80 -0.54
CA ARG A 13 -11.97 -1.25 -0.69
C ARG A 13 -11.29 -0.60 -1.90
N ALA A 14 -11.94 -0.62 -3.07
CA ALA A 14 -11.39 -0.02 -4.28
C ALA A 14 -11.18 1.51 -4.12
N ARG A 15 -12.10 2.20 -3.47
CA ARG A 15 -12.02 3.65 -3.21
C ARG A 15 -10.86 3.98 -2.26
N ILE A 16 -10.73 3.27 -1.15
CA ILE A 16 -9.67 3.50 -0.16
C ILE A 16 -8.30 3.29 -0.82
N ILE A 17 -8.11 2.14 -1.49
CA ILE A 17 -6.84 1.81 -2.16
C ILE A 17 -6.53 2.83 -3.27
N GLY A 18 -7.51 3.20 -4.10
CA GLY A 18 -7.32 4.16 -5.18
C GLY A 18 -6.95 5.56 -4.67
N ALA A 19 -7.64 6.05 -3.65
CA ALA A 19 -7.32 7.33 -3.02
C ALA A 19 -5.93 7.31 -2.39
N ARG A 20 -5.57 6.22 -1.72
CA ARG A 20 -4.25 6.06 -1.10
C ARG A 20 -3.13 5.97 -2.13
N ALA A 21 -3.31 5.22 -3.22
CA ALA A 21 -2.34 5.14 -4.30
C ALA A 21 -2.09 6.52 -4.94
N LEU A 22 -3.13 7.33 -5.11
CA LEU A 22 -3.00 8.71 -5.59
C LEU A 22 -2.18 9.56 -4.61
N GLN A 23 -2.47 9.50 -3.31
CA GLN A 23 -1.70 10.23 -2.29
C GLN A 23 -0.22 9.86 -2.32
N ILE A 24 0.10 8.57 -2.41
CA ILE A 24 1.47 8.06 -2.51
C ILE A 24 2.15 8.60 -3.78
N GLY A 25 1.46 8.56 -4.92
CA GLY A 25 1.96 9.13 -6.17
C GLY A 25 2.22 10.64 -6.11
N MET A 26 1.59 11.34 -5.16
CA MET A 26 1.81 12.77 -4.89
C MET A 26 2.87 13.02 -3.79
N GLY A 27 3.58 11.98 -3.32
CA GLY A 27 4.65 12.11 -2.32
C GLY A 27 4.16 12.09 -0.87
N ALA A 28 2.96 11.58 -0.59
CA ALA A 28 2.51 11.36 0.78
C ALA A 28 3.42 10.35 1.51
N PRO A 29 3.57 10.47 2.85
CA PRO A 29 4.41 9.55 3.62
C PRO A 29 3.88 8.12 3.53
N LEU A 30 4.80 7.16 3.45
CA LEU A 30 4.51 5.74 3.50
C LEU A 30 4.49 5.25 4.95
N TYR A 31 3.59 4.31 5.24
CA TYR A 31 3.48 3.68 6.56
C TYR A 31 3.99 2.23 6.58
N ALA A 32 4.49 1.73 5.45
CA ALA A 32 5.31 0.53 5.35
C ALA A 32 6.77 0.92 5.10
N SER A 33 7.72 0.24 5.76
CA SER A 33 9.15 0.49 5.51
C SER A 33 9.57 -0.06 4.15
N GLU A 34 10.60 0.55 3.59
CA GLU A 34 11.13 0.15 2.27
C GLU A 34 11.59 -1.31 2.26
N ASP A 35 12.30 -1.76 3.30
CA ASP A 35 12.78 -3.14 3.42
C ASP A 35 11.63 -4.15 3.37
N VAL A 36 10.53 -3.84 4.07
CA VAL A 36 9.34 -4.69 4.13
C VAL A 36 8.64 -4.76 2.77
N LEU A 37 8.50 -3.62 2.09
CA LEU A 37 7.92 -3.59 0.74
C LEU A 37 8.80 -4.36 -0.26
N ARG A 38 10.12 -4.25 -0.14
CA ARG A 38 11.06 -5.01 -0.99
C ARG A 38 10.92 -6.50 -0.79
N GLU A 39 10.88 -6.97 0.46
CA GLU A 39 10.66 -8.40 0.73
C GLU A 39 9.30 -8.88 0.22
N ALA A 40 8.24 -8.10 0.45
CA ALA A 40 6.89 -8.44 0.03
C ALA A 40 6.75 -8.60 -1.50
N PHE A 41 7.47 -7.79 -2.29
CA PHE A 41 7.37 -7.77 -3.76
C PHE A 41 8.59 -8.35 -4.47
N LYS A 42 9.57 -8.92 -3.75
CA LYS A 42 10.84 -9.41 -4.32
C LYS A 42 10.63 -10.42 -5.45
N ALA A 43 9.73 -11.38 -5.26
CA ALA A 43 9.46 -12.41 -6.27
C ALA A 43 8.89 -11.82 -7.57
N GLU A 44 8.02 -10.82 -7.46
CA GLU A 44 7.44 -10.11 -8.61
C GLU A 44 8.49 -9.26 -9.32
N LEU A 45 9.33 -8.54 -8.57
CA LEU A 45 10.44 -7.75 -9.11
C LEU A 45 11.44 -8.61 -9.87
N ILE A 46 11.82 -9.77 -9.32
CA ILE A 46 12.70 -10.74 -9.99
C ILE A 46 12.07 -11.24 -11.30
N THR A 47 10.76 -11.50 -11.29
CA THR A 47 10.04 -11.98 -12.48
C THR A 47 9.99 -10.93 -13.59
N LEU A 48 9.84 -9.64 -13.24
CA LEU A 48 9.70 -8.55 -14.20
C LEU A 48 11.04 -8.04 -14.73
N TYR A 49 12.05 -7.93 -13.87
CA TYR A 49 13.32 -7.26 -14.17
C TYR A 49 14.54 -8.19 -14.15
N GLY A 50 14.37 -9.46 -13.77
CA GLY A 50 15.47 -10.40 -13.58
C GLY A 50 16.17 -10.23 -12.23
N LEU A 51 16.98 -11.22 -11.86
CA LEU A 51 17.69 -11.27 -10.57
C LEU A 51 18.67 -10.10 -10.37
N GLU A 52 19.33 -9.66 -11.45
CA GLU A 52 20.39 -8.64 -11.39
C GLU A 52 19.86 -7.21 -11.25
N GLU A 53 18.69 -6.90 -11.83
CA GLU A 53 18.13 -5.54 -11.80
C GLU A 53 17.15 -5.31 -10.63
N ALA A 54 16.62 -6.38 -10.02
CA ALA A 54 15.61 -6.28 -8.95
C ALA A 54 16.13 -5.58 -7.68
N ASP A 55 17.42 -5.71 -7.37
CA ASP A 55 18.04 -5.06 -6.21
C ASP A 55 18.39 -3.58 -6.48
N VAL A 56 18.49 -3.17 -7.75
CA VAL A 56 19.03 -1.86 -8.17
C VAL A 56 17.93 -0.90 -8.68
N ARG A 57 16.93 -1.39 -9.41
CA ARG A 57 15.84 -0.55 -9.95
C ARG A 57 14.69 -0.45 -8.96
N PHE A 58 14.66 0.66 -8.23
CA PHE A 58 13.56 0.98 -7.33
C PHE A 58 12.42 1.68 -8.08
N VAL A 59 11.38 0.94 -8.43
CA VAL A 59 10.09 1.49 -8.84
C VAL A 59 9.00 0.69 -8.11
N LEU A 60 8.64 1.14 -6.91
CA LEU A 60 7.47 0.59 -6.22
C LEU A 60 6.22 1.32 -6.71
N ASP A 61 5.31 0.57 -7.32
CA ASP A 61 4.02 1.05 -7.79
C ASP A 61 3.20 1.59 -6.60
N PRO A 62 2.73 2.85 -6.62
CA PRO A 62 1.86 3.41 -5.58
C PRO A 62 0.65 2.53 -5.25
N LEU A 63 0.08 1.83 -6.24
CA LEU A 63 -1.02 0.91 -6.05
C LEU A 63 -0.63 -0.32 -5.24
N LYS A 64 0.57 -0.87 -5.47
CA LYS A 64 1.10 -2.01 -4.71
C LYS A 64 1.40 -1.64 -3.26
N ILE A 65 1.96 -0.45 -3.05
CA ILE A 65 2.19 0.08 -1.71
C ILE A 65 0.85 0.29 -1.00
N ALA A 66 -0.14 0.91 -1.66
CA ALA A 66 -1.47 1.09 -1.08
C ALA A 66 -2.17 -0.23 -0.78
N LEU A 67 -2.03 -1.26 -1.63
CA LEU A 67 -2.54 -2.61 -1.37
C LEU A 67 -1.88 -3.22 -0.12
N TYR A 68 -0.55 -3.15 -0.04
CA TYR A 68 0.19 -3.64 1.11
C TYR A 68 -0.25 -2.93 2.39
N GLU A 69 -0.36 -1.60 2.36
CA GLU A 69 -0.85 -0.84 3.49
C GLU A 69 -2.29 -1.23 3.85
N TYR A 70 -3.19 -1.38 2.88
CA TYR A 70 -4.56 -1.79 3.16
C TYR A 70 -4.62 -3.15 3.88
N ASP A 71 -3.89 -4.15 3.37
CA ASP A 71 -3.94 -5.53 3.90
C ASP A 71 -3.31 -5.65 5.30
N HIS A 72 -2.48 -4.68 5.70
CA HIS A 72 -1.84 -4.62 7.03
C HIS A 72 -2.46 -3.56 7.95
N GLU A 73 -3.64 -3.01 7.59
CA GLU A 73 -4.32 -1.93 8.32
C GLU A 73 -3.48 -0.63 8.40
N LEU A 74 -2.46 -0.50 7.53
CA LEU A 74 -1.56 0.60 7.16
C LEU A 74 -2.17 1.99 7.04
N ILE A 75 -3.36 2.03 6.46
CA ILE A 75 -3.88 3.24 5.81
C ILE A 75 -4.43 4.22 6.85
N PRO A 76 -4.13 5.52 6.75
CA PRO A 76 -4.59 6.54 7.71
C PRO A 76 -5.98 7.12 7.39
N ILE A 77 -6.73 6.51 6.47
CA ILE A 77 -8.05 6.95 6.02
C ILE A 77 -9.01 5.76 5.95
N ASP A 78 -10.28 6.01 6.19
CA ASP A 78 -11.35 5.02 6.06
C ASP A 78 -12.68 5.70 5.62
N ILE A 79 -13.72 4.89 5.40
CA ILE A 79 -15.08 5.33 5.07
C ILE A 79 -15.85 5.72 6.32
N ASP A 80 -15.68 4.97 7.41
CA ASP A 80 -16.37 5.21 8.66
C ASP A 80 -15.55 6.23 9.49
N PRO A 81 -16.19 7.22 10.13
CA PRO A 81 -15.47 8.16 10.98
C PRO A 81 -14.89 7.45 12.19
N HIS A 82 -13.61 7.69 12.45
CA HIS A 82 -12.98 7.25 13.69
C HIS A 82 -13.21 8.33 14.72
N LEU A 83 -13.98 7.97 15.76
CA LEU A 83 -14.07 8.80 16.93
C LEU A 83 -12.77 8.59 17.71
N ASP A 84 -12.01 9.66 17.92
CA ASP A 84 -10.92 9.64 18.87
C ASP A 84 -11.55 9.42 20.26
N ASP A 85 -11.19 8.32 20.93
CA ASP A 85 -11.48 8.12 22.37
C ASP A 85 -10.61 9.05 23.23
#